data_AF-A0A929MRN9-F1
#
_entry.id   AF-A0A929MRN9-F1
#
_cell.length_a   1.000
_cell.length_b   1.000
_cell.length_c   1.000
_cell.angle_alpha   90.00
_cell.angle_beta   90.00
_cell.angle_gamma   90.00
#
_symmetry.space_group_name_H-M   'P 1'
#
loop_
_entity.id
_entity.type
_entity.pdbx_description
1 polymer ?
#
loop_
_entity_poly.entity_id
_entity_poly.type
_entity_poly.pdbx_seq_one_letter_code
_entity_poly.pdbx_strand_id
1 'polypeptide(L)'
;MWTTEEQARLTRYMDGDYADICEWSAYTATPNAFKLPHPDWTADSASSDDKVLVAKIHDAIASQPVSTSPLYRFERAFHNEDLYNGGQEGDLITLSIRSTSRIDLMAKIDRQEGVQGLEKDDYYTNPNGNDYRFIEYRFLSSKSLDISAYAPEIYADQAEELVAGTYRIVKIENKARRYGEFEETRVSYAELVEREGLTVEHRVSKKGNEIVAFEYNGKPMTCPADKMDTTFVTEVKAIPNQLARKVVYLEWAADLR
;
A
#
# COMPACT_ATOMS: atom_id res chain seq x y z
N MET A 1 -11.89 29.51 1.39
CA MET A 1 -12.49 29.00 0.13
C MET A 1 -11.47 29.24 -0.99
N TRP A 2 -11.21 28.23 -1.81
CA TRP A 2 -10.23 28.29 -2.91
C TRP A 2 -10.80 29.04 -4.11
N THR A 3 -10.02 29.88 -4.79
CA THR A 3 -10.44 30.53 -6.04
C THR A 3 -10.54 29.51 -7.18
N THR A 4 -11.23 29.85 -8.27
CA THR A 4 -11.34 28.98 -9.44
C THR A 4 -9.97 28.60 -10.00
N GLU A 5 -9.02 29.53 -10.01
CA GLU A 5 -7.64 29.29 -10.47
C GLU A 5 -6.87 28.35 -9.53
N GLU A 6 -7.05 28.50 -8.22
CA GLU A 6 -6.44 27.59 -7.22
C GLU A 6 -7.02 26.19 -7.32
N GLN A 7 -8.34 26.06 -7.50
CA GLN A 7 -8.99 24.76 -7.72
C GLN A 7 -8.44 24.09 -8.98
N ALA A 8 -8.32 24.84 -10.09
CA ALA A 8 -7.76 24.31 -11.33
C ALA A 8 -6.28 23.89 -11.18
N ARG A 9 -5.49 24.58 -10.34
CA ARG A 9 -4.12 24.19 -9.99
C ARG A 9 -4.09 22.90 -9.17
N LEU A 10 -4.95 22.77 -8.16
CA LEU A 10 -5.07 21.54 -7.36
C LEU A 10 -5.50 20.33 -8.22
N THR A 11 -6.39 20.53 -9.20
CA THR A 11 -6.75 19.48 -10.17
C THR A 11 -5.55 19.06 -11.00
N ARG A 12 -4.75 20.00 -11.53
CA ARG A 12 -3.54 19.67 -12.30
C ARG A 12 -2.46 18.99 -11.46
N TYR A 13 -2.31 19.42 -10.20
CA TYR A 13 -1.42 18.77 -9.23
C TYR A 13 -1.75 17.27 -9.10
N MET A 14 -3.03 16.92 -8.94
CA MET A 14 -3.47 15.52 -8.89
C MET A 14 -3.31 14.78 -10.21
N ASP A 15 -3.30 15.49 -11.35
CA ASP A 15 -3.12 14.92 -12.69
C ASP A 15 -1.65 14.89 -13.16
N GLY A 16 -0.69 15.01 -12.23
CA GLY A 16 0.74 14.83 -12.50
C GLY A 16 1.56 16.13 -12.59
N ASP A 17 0.94 17.31 -12.56
CA ASP A 17 1.62 18.61 -12.54
C ASP A 17 1.94 19.05 -11.10
N TYR A 18 2.56 18.15 -10.32
CA TYR A 18 2.78 18.34 -8.89
C TYR A 18 4.14 18.93 -8.53
N ALA A 19 5.09 18.92 -9.46
CA ALA A 19 6.50 19.19 -9.19
C ALA A 19 6.68 20.56 -8.51
N ASP A 20 6.16 21.65 -9.08
CA ASP A 20 6.36 22.99 -8.51
C ASP A 20 5.81 23.13 -7.08
N ILE A 21 4.65 22.55 -6.79
CA ILE A 21 4.05 22.58 -5.44
C ILE A 21 4.89 21.74 -4.46
N CYS A 22 5.22 20.50 -4.83
CA CYS A 22 5.97 19.57 -3.98
C CYS A 22 7.40 20.04 -3.71
N GLU A 23 8.10 20.51 -4.75
CA GLU A 23 9.50 20.93 -4.66
C GLU A 23 9.64 22.27 -3.96
N TRP A 24 8.78 23.25 -4.25
CA TRP A 24 8.80 24.51 -3.52
C TRP A 24 8.47 24.32 -2.04
N SER A 25 7.52 23.44 -1.73
CA SER A 25 7.20 23.07 -0.35
C SER A 25 8.38 22.39 0.37
N ALA A 26 9.08 21.48 -0.30
CA ALA A 26 10.26 20.82 0.26
C ALA A 26 11.46 21.79 0.44
N TYR A 27 11.68 22.67 -0.54
CA TYR A 27 12.69 23.72 -0.49
C TYR A 27 12.48 24.67 0.69
N THR A 28 11.24 25.09 0.92
CA THR A 28 10.91 25.99 2.04
C THR A 28 10.94 25.29 3.40
N ALA A 29 10.47 24.05 3.49
CA ALA A 29 10.44 23.29 4.74
C ALA A 29 11.83 22.83 5.21
N THR A 30 12.73 22.52 4.28
CA THR A 30 14.06 21.94 4.58
C THR A 30 15.18 22.48 3.67
N PRO A 31 15.41 23.80 3.60
CA PRO A 31 16.29 24.41 2.59
C PRO A 31 17.73 23.87 2.60
N ASN A 32 18.22 23.43 3.75
CA ASN A 32 19.59 22.92 3.92
C ASN A 32 19.73 21.39 3.77
N ALA A 33 18.61 20.65 3.76
CA ALA A 33 18.56 19.20 3.62
C ALA A 33 17.78 18.76 2.37
N PHE A 34 17.41 19.73 1.52
CA PHE A 34 16.63 19.53 0.32
C PHE A 34 17.41 18.66 -0.68
N LYS A 35 16.91 17.44 -0.90
CA LYS A 35 17.36 16.58 -1.99
C LYS A 35 16.32 16.67 -3.10
N LEU A 36 16.73 17.17 -4.26
CA LEU A 36 15.89 17.27 -5.46
C LEU A 36 15.45 15.86 -5.91
N PRO A 37 14.14 15.52 -5.83
CA PRO A 37 13.58 14.39 -6.55
C PRO A 37 13.57 14.65 -8.07
N HIS A 38 13.43 15.92 -8.47
CA HIS A 38 13.47 16.40 -9.85
C HIS A 38 14.80 17.12 -10.11
N PRO A 39 15.79 16.47 -10.74
CA PRO A 39 17.15 17.00 -10.86
C PRO A 39 17.24 18.32 -11.64
N ASP A 40 16.25 18.62 -12.49
CA ASP A 40 16.19 19.83 -13.31
C ASP A 40 15.39 20.98 -12.67
N TRP A 41 14.79 20.76 -11.49
CA TRP A 41 13.97 21.78 -10.83
C TRP A 41 14.85 22.79 -10.07
N THR A 42 14.47 24.07 -10.12
CA THR A 42 15.15 25.15 -9.38
C THR A 42 14.14 26.06 -8.68
N ALA A 43 14.56 26.80 -7.66
CA ALA A 43 13.71 27.76 -6.94
C ALA A 43 13.10 28.86 -7.84
N ASP A 44 13.74 29.14 -8.98
CA ASP A 44 13.26 30.09 -9.99
C ASP A 44 12.22 29.48 -10.95
N SER A 45 12.08 28.15 -10.95
CA SER A 45 11.11 27.42 -11.76
C SER A 45 9.67 27.63 -11.27
N ALA A 46 9.46 27.69 -9.95
CA ALA A 46 8.13 27.90 -9.38
C ALA A 46 7.64 29.35 -9.59
N SER A 47 6.44 29.49 -10.14
CA SER A 47 5.80 30.79 -10.38
C SER A 47 5.45 31.49 -9.06
N SER A 48 5.27 32.82 -9.08
CA SER A 48 4.83 33.56 -7.88
C SER A 48 3.49 33.04 -7.35
N ASP A 49 2.60 32.60 -8.24
CA ASP A 49 1.30 32.08 -7.86
C ASP A 49 1.41 30.73 -7.16
N ASP A 50 2.31 29.84 -7.61
CA ASP A 50 2.52 28.54 -6.96
C ASP A 50 3.17 28.71 -5.59
N LYS A 51 4.07 29.69 -5.44
CA LYS A 51 4.66 30.04 -4.15
C LYS A 51 3.60 30.50 -3.14
N VAL A 52 2.66 31.34 -3.58
CA VAL A 52 1.52 31.79 -2.77
C VAL A 52 0.57 30.63 -2.46
N LEU A 53 0.27 29.78 -3.43
CA LEU A 53 -0.59 28.61 -3.25
C LEU A 53 0.00 27.63 -2.23
N VAL A 54 1.31 27.34 -2.31
CA VAL A 54 2.00 26.46 -1.35
C VAL A 54 1.92 27.01 0.07
N ALA A 55 2.18 28.31 0.27
CA ALA A 55 2.03 28.93 1.58
C ALA A 55 0.58 28.79 2.11
N LYS A 56 -0.41 29.03 1.24
CA LYS A 56 -1.83 28.88 1.60
C LYS A 56 -2.20 27.44 1.93
N ILE A 57 -1.63 26.44 1.25
CA ILE A 57 -1.83 25.01 1.57
C ILE A 57 -1.22 24.69 2.94
N HIS A 58 0.01 25.16 3.23
CA HIS A 58 0.63 24.98 4.53
C HIS A 58 -0.21 25.56 5.66
N ASP A 59 -0.68 26.81 5.52
CA ASP A 59 -1.55 27.46 6.49
C ASP A 59 -2.86 26.71 6.67
N ALA A 60 -3.45 26.24 5.55
CA ALA A 60 -4.68 25.48 5.57
C ALA A 60 -4.52 24.16 6.34
N ILE A 61 -3.43 23.40 6.10
CA ILE A 61 -3.10 22.17 6.83
C ILE A 61 -2.85 22.49 8.31
N ALA A 62 -2.03 23.50 8.62
CA ALA A 62 -1.68 23.87 9.99
C ALA A 62 -2.92 24.30 10.82
N SER A 63 -3.93 24.88 10.17
CA SER A 63 -5.19 25.26 10.81
C SER A 63 -6.11 24.08 11.16
N GLN A 64 -5.86 22.89 10.60
CA GLN A 64 -6.71 21.72 10.86
C GLN A 64 -6.45 21.15 12.26
N PRO A 65 -7.45 20.53 12.89
CA PRO A 65 -7.22 19.71 14.06
C PRO A 65 -6.37 18.48 13.69
N VAL A 66 -5.62 17.97 14.66
CA VAL A 66 -4.96 16.67 14.52
C VAL A 66 -6.05 15.59 14.51
N SER A 67 -6.15 14.87 13.41
CA SER A 67 -7.04 13.71 13.25
C SER A 67 -6.30 12.42 13.56
N THR A 68 -6.97 11.46 14.20
CA THR A 68 -6.47 10.09 14.39
C THR A 68 -7.02 9.11 13.35
N SER A 69 -7.79 9.61 12.38
CA SER A 69 -8.17 8.79 11.23
C SER A 69 -6.93 8.54 10.39
N PRO A 70 -6.67 7.29 9.96
CA PRO A 70 -5.44 6.98 9.27
C PRO A 70 -5.39 7.58 7.86
N LEU A 71 -4.17 7.89 7.42
CA LEU A 71 -3.84 8.20 6.02
C LEU A 71 -2.72 7.27 5.56
N TYR A 72 -2.72 6.99 4.25
CA TYR A 72 -1.79 6.09 3.61
C TYR A 72 -1.08 6.81 2.48
N ARG A 73 0.23 6.58 2.39
CA ARG A 73 1.05 6.99 1.26
C ARG A 73 2.10 5.93 1.04
N PHE A 74 2.57 5.79 -0.19
CA PHE A 74 3.75 5.01 -0.46
C PHE A 74 4.61 5.73 -1.49
N GLU A 75 5.92 5.47 -1.43
CA GLU A 75 6.92 6.05 -2.30
C GLU A 75 7.98 4.99 -2.64
N ARG A 76 8.67 5.16 -3.76
CA ARG A 76 9.89 4.40 -4.05
C ARG A 76 10.99 4.83 -3.07
N ALA A 77 11.69 3.86 -2.48
CA ALA A 77 12.74 4.13 -1.48
C ALA A 77 13.90 4.95 -2.02
N PHE A 78 14.14 4.94 -3.35
CA PHE A 78 15.16 5.78 -3.98
C PHE A 78 14.98 7.28 -3.67
N HIS A 79 13.74 7.75 -3.49
CA HIS A 79 13.48 9.15 -3.13
C HIS A 79 13.76 9.45 -1.65
N ASN A 80 13.97 8.42 -0.81
CA ASN A 80 14.18 8.58 0.62
C ASN A 80 15.05 7.44 1.20
N GLU A 81 16.25 7.25 0.60
CA GLU A 81 17.14 6.16 0.97
C GLU A 81 17.62 6.23 2.42
N ASP A 82 17.74 7.43 2.99
CA ASP A 82 18.17 7.64 4.37
C ASP A 82 17.14 7.04 5.34
N LEU A 83 15.85 7.34 5.14
CA LEU A 83 14.76 6.73 5.91
C LEU A 83 14.69 5.22 5.67
N TYR A 84 14.85 4.79 4.41
CA TYR A 84 14.79 3.38 4.06
C TYR A 84 15.91 2.56 4.74
N ASN A 85 17.15 3.04 4.73
CA ASN A 85 18.30 2.30 5.26
C ASN A 85 18.55 2.54 6.75
N GLY A 86 18.30 3.76 7.24
CA GLY A 86 18.75 4.21 8.56
C GLY A 86 17.67 4.64 9.55
N GLY A 87 16.42 4.84 9.11
CA GLY A 87 15.35 5.31 10.00
C GLY A 87 14.99 4.34 11.11
N GLN A 88 14.75 4.87 12.31
CA GLN A 88 14.47 4.14 13.55
C GLN A 88 13.20 4.63 14.24
N GLU A 89 12.64 3.79 15.11
CA GLU A 89 11.57 4.21 16.01
C GLU A 89 12.06 5.31 16.96
N GLY A 90 11.24 6.34 17.14
CA GLY A 90 11.57 7.55 17.89
C GLY A 90 12.07 8.71 17.03
N ASP A 91 12.57 8.45 15.82
CA ASP A 91 13.05 9.49 14.91
C ASP A 91 11.93 10.48 14.54
N LEU A 92 12.32 11.73 14.31
CA LEU A 92 11.46 12.75 13.74
C LEU A 92 11.78 12.89 12.25
N ILE A 93 10.74 12.81 11.42
CA ILE A 93 10.85 13.07 9.98
C ILE A 93 10.01 14.29 9.62
N THR A 94 10.54 15.11 8.73
CA THR A 94 9.84 16.27 8.18
C THR A 94 9.33 15.92 6.80
N LEU A 95 8.02 16.04 6.61
CA LEU A 95 7.35 15.86 5.33
C LEU A 95 6.81 17.20 4.87
N SER A 96 7.23 17.65 3.68
CA SER A 96 6.61 18.77 2.97
C SER A 96 5.23 18.36 2.43
N ILE A 97 4.60 19.17 1.58
CA ILE A 97 3.32 18.80 0.94
C ILE A 97 3.48 17.45 0.24
N ARG A 98 2.67 16.49 0.69
CA ARG A 98 2.62 15.13 0.15
C ARG A 98 1.18 14.67 0.03
N SER A 99 0.86 14.07 -1.11
CA SER A 99 -0.42 13.42 -1.35
C SER A 99 -0.56 12.15 -0.51
N THR A 100 -1.71 11.98 0.11
CA THR A 100 -2.06 10.80 0.90
C THR A 100 -3.50 10.40 0.57
N SER A 101 -3.88 9.18 0.94
CA SER A 101 -5.22 8.67 0.72
C SER A 101 -5.80 8.13 2.03
N ARG A 102 -7.12 8.25 2.19
CA ARG A 102 -7.88 7.54 3.23
C ARG A 102 -8.00 6.03 2.95
N ILE A 103 -7.66 5.61 1.74
CA ILE A 103 -7.73 4.24 1.28
C ILE A 103 -6.32 3.65 1.29
N ASP A 104 -6.20 2.43 1.81
CA ASP A 104 -4.96 1.66 1.73
C ASP A 104 -4.77 1.18 0.28
N LEU A 105 -4.25 2.06 -0.58
CA LEU A 105 -3.95 1.77 -1.98
C LEU A 105 -2.94 0.62 -2.12
N MET A 106 -2.03 0.44 -1.15
CA MET A 106 -1.06 -0.65 -1.18
C MET A 106 -1.76 -2.02 -1.03
N ALA A 107 -2.84 -2.11 -0.27
CA ALA A 107 -3.66 -3.31 -0.21
C ALA A 107 -4.33 -3.65 -1.57
N LYS A 108 -4.76 -2.63 -2.34
CA LYS A 108 -5.26 -2.83 -3.72
C LYS A 108 -4.15 -3.33 -4.65
N ILE A 109 -2.94 -2.76 -4.53
CA ILE A 109 -1.76 -3.15 -5.32
C ILE A 109 -1.37 -4.60 -5.03
N ASP A 110 -1.26 -4.99 -3.75
CA ASP A 110 -0.94 -6.36 -3.32
C ASP A 110 -1.96 -7.39 -3.89
N ARG A 111 -3.24 -7.01 -3.97
CA ARG A 111 -4.31 -7.83 -4.57
C ARG A 111 -4.41 -7.75 -6.09
N GLN A 112 -3.55 -6.96 -6.75
CA GLN A 112 -3.57 -6.73 -8.20
C GLN A 112 -4.91 -6.18 -8.71
N GLU A 113 -5.60 -5.37 -7.91
CA GLU A 113 -6.91 -4.81 -8.26
C GLU A 113 -6.82 -3.63 -9.25
N GLY A 114 -5.60 -3.20 -9.58
CA GLY A 114 -5.34 -2.00 -10.37
C GLY A 114 -5.55 -0.73 -9.54
N VAL A 115 -4.66 0.24 -9.72
CA VAL A 115 -4.75 1.56 -9.10
C VAL A 115 -4.38 2.59 -10.15
N GLN A 116 -5.28 3.55 -10.37
CA GLN A 116 -5.14 4.59 -11.38
C GLN A 116 -3.91 5.46 -11.12
N GLY A 117 -3.16 5.77 -12.18
CA GLY A 117 -1.91 6.52 -12.12
C GLY A 117 -0.68 5.67 -11.80
N LEU A 118 -0.86 4.38 -11.51
CA LEU A 118 0.22 3.44 -11.18
C LEU A 118 0.32 2.28 -12.19
N GLU A 119 -0.48 2.27 -13.25
CA GLU A 119 -0.53 1.16 -14.22
C GLU A 119 0.68 1.09 -15.15
N LYS A 120 1.34 2.24 -15.36
CA LYS A 120 2.57 2.32 -16.17
C LYS A 120 3.81 1.90 -15.40
N ASP A 121 3.69 1.81 -14.08
CA ASP A 121 4.77 1.35 -13.24
C ASP A 121 4.79 -0.19 -13.23
N ASP A 122 5.98 -0.75 -13.25
CA ASP A 122 6.30 -2.17 -13.25
C ASP A 122 5.70 -2.99 -12.06
N TYR A 123 4.87 -2.36 -11.20
CA TYR A 123 4.20 -2.98 -10.06
C TYR A 123 3.39 -4.22 -10.44
N TYR A 124 2.71 -4.19 -11.59
CA TYR A 124 1.78 -5.24 -12.01
C TYR A 124 2.39 -6.22 -13.02
N THR A 125 3.40 -5.79 -13.78
CA THR A 125 3.88 -6.50 -14.98
C THR A 125 5.28 -7.08 -14.85
N ASN A 126 6.07 -6.65 -13.86
CA ASN A 126 7.46 -7.09 -13.73
C ASN A 126 7.76 -7.77 -12.37
N PRO A 127 7.41 -9.06 -12.23
CA PRO A 127 7.55 -9.78 -10.97
C PRO A 127 8.99 -10.18 -10.60
N ASN A 128 9.98 -9.87 -11.44
CA ASN A 128 11.39 -10.17 -11.20
C ASN A 128 12.31 -8.96 -11.37
N GLY A 129 11.85 -7.86 -11.96
CA GLY A 129 12.74 -6.88 -12.58
C GLY A 129 12.74 -5.49 -11.97
N ASN A 130 12.30 -5.31 -10.73
CA ASN A 130 12.69 -4.12 -9.98
C ASN A 130 12.98 -4.43 -8.52
N ASP A 131 14.23 -4.21 -8.14
CA ASP A 131 14.76 -4.07 -6.79
C ASP A 131 14.25 -2.78 -6.10
N TYR A 132 13.13 -2.20 -6.56
CA TYR A 132 12.55 -1.03 -5.94
C TYR A 132 11.94 -1.46 -4.61
N ARG A 133 12.69 -1.15 -3.55
CA ARG A 133 12.19 -1.19 -2.19
C ARG A 133 11.23 -0.01 -2.03
N PHE A 134 10.12 -0.19 -1.33
CA PHE A 134 9.17 0.90 -1.06
C PHE A 134 9.20 1.34 0.38
N ILE A 135 8.79 2.58 0.60
CA ILE A 135 8.37 3.06 1.92
C ILE A 135 6.87 3.24 1.87
N GLU A 136 6.16 2.58 2.77
CA GLU A 136 4.73 2.80 3.02
C GLU A 136 4.60 3.61 4.30
N TYR A 137 4.06 4.82 4.20
CA TYR A 137 3.75 5.67 5.34
C TYR A 137 2.32 5.42 5.79
N ARG A 138 2.16 5.05 7.06
CA ARG A 138 0.88 4.93 7.75
C ARG A 138 0.78 6.01 8.80
N PHE A 139 0.07 7.07 8.48
CA PHE A 139 -0.17 8.16 9.41
C PHE A 139 -1.26 7.74 10.40
N LEU A 140 -0.89 7.50 11.65
CA LEU A 140 -1.82 7.22 12.75
C LEU A 140 -2.48 8.49 13.26
N SER A 141 -1.77 9.62 13.16
CA SER A 141 -2.33 10.94 13.37
C SER A 141 -1.71 11.96 12.44
N SER A 142 -2.53 12.89 11.94
CA SER A 142 -2.08 13.96 11.04
C SER A 142 -3.04 15.13 11.06
N LYS A 143 -2.52 16.32 10.76
CA LYS A 143 -3.31 17.38 10.12
C LYS A 143 -3.28 17.15 8.62
N SER A 144 -4.41 17.34 7.95
CA SER A 144 -4.50 17.09 6.52
C SER A 144 -5.55 17.97 5.85
N LEU A 145 -5.31 18.32 4.60
CA LEU A 145 -6.23 19.10 3.77
C LEU A 145 -6.87 18.18 2.74
N ASP A 146 -8.17 17.97 2.86
CA ASP A 146 -8.96 17.26 1.84
C ASP A 146 -9.07 18.10 0.56
N ILE A 147 -8.60 17.52 -0.55
CA ILE A 147 -8.67 18.11 -1.88
C ILE A 147 -9.46 17.22 -2.85
N SER A 148 -10.11 16.15 -2.36
CA SER A 148 -10.79 15.16 -3.20
C SER A 148 -11.92 15.74 -4.03
N ALA A 149 -12.52 16.85 -3.57
CA ALA A 149 -13.54 17.59 -4.30
C ALA A 149 -13.05 18.17 -5.64
N TYR A 150 -11.73 18.28 -5.83
CA TYR A 150 -11.10 18.81 -7.05
C TYR A 150 -10.47 17.71 -7.91
N ALA A 151 -10.58 16.44 -7.48
CA ALA A 151 -9.94 15.32 -8.16
C ALA A 151 -10.52 15.15 -9.58
N PRO A 152 -9.67 14.90 -10.58
CA PRO A 152 -10.13 14.35 -11.86
C PRO A 152 -10.99 13.10 -11.62
N GLU A 153 -12.01 12.87 -12.45
CA GLU A 153 -12.94 11.75 -12.31
C GLU A 153 -12.23 10.39 -12.18
N ILE A 154 -11.12 10.23 -12.90
CA ILE A 154 -10.30 9.01 -12.90
C ILE A 154 -9.56 8.75 -11.57
N TYR A 155 -9.39 9.76 -10.72
CA TYR A 155 -8.74 9.65 -9.40
C TYR A 155 -9.70 9.93 -8.24
N ALA A 156 -10.99 10.16 -8.52
CA ALA A 156 -11.98 10.48 -7.51
C ALA A 156 -12.12 9.39 -6.43
N ASP A 157 -11.86 8.13 -6.79
CA ASP A 157 -11.89 7.01 -5.86
C ASP A 157 -10.69 6.95 -4.92
N GLN A 158 -9.67 7.81 -5.09
CA GLN A 158 -8.48 7.82 -4.23
C GLN A 158 -8.67 8.68 -2.98
N ALA A 159 -9.70 9.53 -2.91
CA ALA A 159 -9.99 10.39 -1.76
C ALA A 159 -8.73 11.10 -1.22
N GLU A 160 -8.08 11.87 -2.10
CA GLU A 160 -6.77 12.46 -1.82
C GLU A 160 -6.83 13.58 -0.76
N GLU A 161 -5.93 13.49 0.20
CA GLU A 161 -5.66 14.54 1.19
C GLU A 161 -4.18 14.91 1.19
N LEU A 162 -3.87 16.19 1.34
CA LEU A 162 -2.51 16.69 1.46
C LEU A 162 -2.09 16.72 2.94
N VAL A 163 -0.88 16.24 3.23
CA VAL A 163 -0.25 16.37 4.54
C VAL A 163 1.03 17.19 4.43
N ALA A 164 1.40 17.87 5.52
CA ALA A 164 2.66 18.58 5.65
C ALA A 164 2.95 18.79 7.15
N GLY A 165 4.13 18.38 7.64
CA GLY A 165 4.44 18.43 9.06
C GLY A 165 5.69 17.68 9.47
N THR A 166 6.00 17.77 10.75
CA THR A 166 6.96 16.88 11.40
C THR A 166 6.21 15.74 12.08
N TYR A 167 6.67 14.52 11.85
CA TYR A 167 6.08 13.28 12.37
C TYR A 167 7.11 12.47 13.13
N ARG A 168 6.68 11.79 14.19
CA ARG A 168 7.49 10.80 14.90
C ARG A 168 7.23 9.42 14.32
N ILE A 169 8.30 8.67 14.05
CA ILE A 169 8.21 7.25 13.74
C ILE A 169 7.92 6.50 15.04
N VAL A 170 6.76 5.86 15.14
CA VAL A 170 6.36 5.11 16.34
C VAL A 170 6.47 3.61 16.18
N LYS A 171 6.55 3.13 14.94
CA LYS A 171 6.74 1.72 14.63
C LYS A 171 7.32 1.57 13.22
N ILE A 172 8.17 0.56 13.04
CA ILE A 172 8.65 0.14 11.72
C ILE A 172 8.35 -1.35 11.52
N GLU A 173 7.78 -1.71 10.36
CA GLU A 173 7.64 -3.10 9.92
C GLU A 173 8.35 -3.33 8.58
N ASN A 174 8.95 -4.50 8.41
CA ASN A 174 9.47 -4.92 7.11
C ASN A 174 8.55 -5.98 6.53
N LYS A 175 7.98 -5.70 5.35
CA LYS A 175 7.19 -6.66 4.58
C LYS A 175 8.09 -7.26 3.52
N ALA A 176 8.28 -8.57 3.61
CA ALA A 176 9.03 -9.32 2.60
C ALA A 176 8.26 -9.39 1.28
N ARG A 177 8.98 -9.53 0.17
CA ARG A 177 8.34 -9.83 -1.12
C ARG A 177 7.62 -11.18 -1.02
N ARG A 178 6.43 -11.28 -1.58
CA ARG A 178 5.76 -12.55 -1.88
C ARG A 178 5.22 -12.50 -3.29
N TYR A 179 5.57 -13.48 -4.12
CA TYR A 179 5.08 -13.51 -5.49
C TYR A 179 4.85 -14.94 -5.98
N GLY A 180 3.61 -15.27 -6.34
CA GLY A 180 3.25 -16.61 -6.80
C GLY A 180 3.51 -17.70 -5.74
N GLU A 181 3.62 -17.31 -4.47
CA GLU A 181 3.82 -18.24 -3.37
C GLU A 181 2.50 -18.94 -3.02
N PHE A 182 2.61 -20.17 -2.54
CA PHE A 182 1.48 -20.96 -2.09
C PHE A 182 1.88 -21.75 -0.85
N GLU A 183 0.89 -21.99 0.01
CA GLU A 183 1.01 -22.86 1.15
C GLU A 183 0.40 -24.22 0.80
N GLU A 184 1.18 -25.28 0.94
CA GLU A 184 0.71 -26.66 0.77
C GLU A 184 0.42 -27.27 2.13
N THR A 185 -0.82 -27.71 2.34
CA THR A 185 -1.21 -28.46 3.54
C THR A 185 -1.61 -29.86 3.14
N ARG A 186 -1.03 -30.86 3.81
CA ARG A 186 -1.42 -32.26 3.62
C ARG A 186 -2.48 -32.61 4.64
N VAL A 187 -3.67 -32.96 4.16
CA VAL A 187 -4.83 -33.32 4.99
C VAL A 187 -5.14 -34.79 4.73
N SER A 188 -5.26 -35.58 5.78
CA SER A 188 -5.64 -36.99 5.63
C SER A 188 -7.08 -37.11 5.13
N TYR A 189 -7.44 -38.22 4.48
CA TYR A 189 -8.81 -38.42 4.02
C TYR A 189 -9.79 -38.51 5.20
N ALA A 190 -9.35 -39.06 6.33
CA ALA A 190 -10.15 -39.08 7.56
C ALA A 190 -10.46 -37.66 8.06
N GLU A 191 -9.44 -36.83 8.23
CA GLU A 191 -9.57 -35.43 8.65
C GLU A 191 -10.42 -34.62 7.67
N LEU A 192 -10.23 -34.83 6.37
CA LEU A 192 -10.96 -34.13 5.32
C LEU A 192 -12.46 -34.44 5.37
N VAL A 193 -12.83 -35.72 5.53
CA VAL A 193 -14.22 -36.16 5.65
C VAL A 193 -14.88 -35.56 6.88
N GLU A 194 -14.18 -35.55 8.02
CA GLU A 194 -14.69 -34.99 9.27
C GLU A 194 -14.86 -33.47 9.19
N ARG A 195 -13.81 -32.77 8.73
CA ARG A 195 -13.77 -31.30 8.65
C ARG A 195 -14.85 -30.74 7.73
N GLU A 196 -15.07 -31.37 6.57
CA GLU A 196 -16.00 -30.91 5.53
C GLU A 196 -17.38 -31.57 5.61
N GLY A 197 -17.59 -32.53 6.54
CA GLY A 197 -18.86 -33.25 6.68
C GLY A 197 -19.24 -34.07 5.44
N LEU A 198 -18.26 -34.68 4.77
CA LEU A 198 -18.47 -35.37 3.49
C LEU A 198 -19.23 -36.68 3.68
N THR A 199 -20.10 -36.99 2.73
CA THR A 199 -20.77 -38.30 2.69
C THR A 199 -19.81 -39.35 2.14
N VAL A 200 -19.68 -40.45 2.87
CA VAL A 200 -18.74 -41.53 2.57
C VAL A 200 -19.50 -42.80 2.15
N GLU A 201 -19.04 -43.43 1.07
CA GLU A 201 -19.54 -44.72 0.61
C GLU A 201 -18.51 -45.83 0.82
N HIS A 202 -18.96 -46.94 1.41
CA HIS A 202 -18.16 -48.15 1.57
C HIS A 202 -18.47 -49.13 0.45
N ARG A 203 -17.43 -49.65 -0.21
CA ARG A 203 -17.54 -50.56 -1.36
C ARG A 203 -16.57 -51.72 -1.20
N VAL A 204 -16.91 -52.87 -1.77
CA VAL A 204 -15.99 -54.03 -1.83
C VAL A 204 -15.40 -54.12 -3.24
N SER A 205 -14.07 -54.10 -3.33
CA SER A 205 -13.35 -54.26 -4.59
C SER A 205 -13.53 -55.65 -5.19
N LYS A 206 -13.22 -55.82 -6.49
CA LYS A 206 -13.20 -57.14 -7.16
C LYS A 206 -12.25 -58.15 -6.50
N LYS A 207 -11.32 -57.70 -5.66
CA LYS A 207 -10.37 -58.54 -4.91
C LYS A 207 -10.80 -58.81 -3.46
N GLY A 208 -11.98 -58.36 -3.05
CA GLY A 208 -12.51 -58.55 -1.69
C GLY A 208 -12.08 -57.49 -0.67
N ASN A 209 -11.26 -56.51 -1.05
CA ASN A 209 -10.83 -55.42 -0.14
C ASN A 209 -11.91 -54.35 0.00
N GLU A 210 -12.09 -53.84 1.22
CA GLU A 210 -12.95 -52.68 1.50
C GLU A 210 -12.30 -51.38 1.01
N ILE A 211 -13.06 -50.58 0.29
CA ILE A 211 -12.68 -49.30 -0.28
C ILE A 211 -13.68 -48.25 0.21
N VAL A 212 -13.15 -47.12 0.61
CA VAL A 212 -13.91 -45.91 0.92
C VAL A 212 -13.90 -44.99 -0.30
N ALA A 213 -15.05 -44.41 -0.64
CA ALA A 213 -15.22 -43.44 -1.72
C ALA A 213 -16.01 -42.21 -1.24
N PHE A 214 -15.60 -41.02 -1.67
CA PHE A 214 -16.30 -39.76 -1.42
C PHE A 214 -15.96 -38.74 -2.52
N GLU A 215 -16.64 -37.60 -2.57
CA GLU A 215 -16.33 -36.50 -3.49
C GLU A 215 -15.74 -35.30 -2.73
N TYR A 216 -14.68 -34.70 -3.25
CA TYR A 216 -14.11 -33.46 -2.72
C TYR A 216 -13.75 -32.50 -3.86
N ASN A 217 -14.22 -31.25 -3.79
CA ASN A 217 -14.05 -30.23 -4.84
C ASN A 217 -14.41 -30.73 -6.25
N GLY A 218 -15.52 -31.49 -6.37
CA GLY A 218 -16.00 -32.04 -7.65
C GLY A 218 -15.16 -33.19 -8.21
N LYS A 219 -14.24 -33.77 -7.42
CA LYS A 219 -13.40 -34.91 -7.81
C LYS A 219 -13.70 -36.14 -6.96
N PRO A 220 -13.85 -37.33 -7.58
CA PRO A 220 -14.01 -38.57 -6.84
C PRO A 220 -12.70 -38.98 -6.17
N MET A 221 -12.76 -39.25 -4.87
CA MET A 221 -11.66 -39.69 -4.04
C MET A 221 -11.92 -41.13 -3.60
N THR A 222 -10.91 -42.00 -3.67
CA THR A 222 -11.02 -43.39 -3.19
C THR A 222 -9.74 -43.85 -2.52
N CYS A 223 -9.85 -44.65 -1.46
CA CYS A 223 -8.73 -45.34 -0.84
C CYS A 223 -9.19 -46.62 -0.11
N PRO A 224 -8.28 -47.55 0.20
CA PRO A 224 -8.59 -48.65 1.11
C PRO A 224 -9.10 -48.12 2.47
N ALA A 225 -10.10 -48.77 3.05
CA ALA A 225 -10.73 -48.29 4.29
C ALA A 225 -9.74 -48.15 5.46
N ASP A 226 -8.75 -49.03 5.54
CA ASP A 226 -7.67 -49.03 6.54
C ASP A 226 -6.59 -47.94 6.31
N LYS A 227 -6.72 -47.13 5.26
CA LYS A 227 -5.74 -46.11 4.86
C LYS A 227 -6.27 -44.69 4.88
N MET A 228 -7.46 -44.45 5.43
CA MET A 228 -8.04 -43.10 5.51
C MET A 228 -7.13 -42.10 6.24
N ASP A 229 -6.41 -42.53 7.29
CA ASP A 229 -5.48 -41.67 8.05
C ASP A 229 -4.12 -41.48 7.36
N THR A 230 -3.79 -42.33 6.38
CA THR A 230 -2.46 -42.37 5.73
C THR A 230 -2.52 -42.03 4.23
N THR A 231 -3.72 -41.77 3.72
CA THR A 231 -3.96 -41.25 2.37
C THR A 231 -4.29 -39.77 2.50
N PHE A 232 -3.65 -38.94 1.68
CA PHE A 232 -3.69 -37.49 1.85
C PHE A 232 -4.15 -36.81 0.56
N VAL A 233 -4.87 -35.70 0.72
CA VAL A 233 -4.98 -34.66 -0.29
C VAL A 233 -3.98 -33.55 0.04
N THR A 234 -3.37 -32.98 -0.99
CA THR A 234 -2.62 -31.73 -0.83
C THR A 234 -3.56 -30.58 -1.18
N GLU A 235 -3.85 -29.74 -0.20
CA GLU A 235 -4.53 -28.48 -0.39
C GLU A 235 -3.50 -27.40 -0.68
N VAL A 236 -3.69 -26.66 -1.76
CA VAL A 236 -2.80 -25.58 -2.16
C VAL A 236 -3.56 -24.27 -1.98
N LYS A 237 -3.07 -23.41 -1.09
CA LYS A 237 -3.63 -22.08 -0.87
C LYS A 237 -2.66 -21.04 -1.43
N ALA A 238 -3.10 -20.28 -2.42
CA ALA A 238 -2.31 -19.15 -2.92
C ALA A 238 -2.12 -18.11 -1.81
N ILE A 239 -0.87 -17.69 -1.61
CA ILE A 239 -0.54 -16.57 -0.74
C ILE A 239 -0.67 -15.30 -1.58
N PRO A 240 -1.43 -14.28 -1.13
CA PRO A 240 -1.52 -13.02 -1.86
C PRO A 240 -0.15 -12.44 -2.18
N ASN A 241 -0.01 -11.87 -3.37
CA ASN A 241 1.21 -11.17 -3.75
C ASN A 241 1.44 -10.01 -2.77
N GLN A 242 2.71 -9.72 -2.50
CA GLN A 242 3.09 -8.66 -1.59
C GLN A 242 4.38 -7.99 -2.10
N LEU A 243 4.34 -6.68 -2.29
CA LEU A 243 5.55 -5.92 -2.61
C LEU A 243 6.46 -5.77 -1.38
N ALA A 244 7.78 -5.91 -1.59
CA ALA A 244 8.76 -5.70 -0.52
C ALA A 244 8.81 -4.22 -0.11
N ARG A 245 8.63 -3.94 1.17
CA ARG A 245 8.55 -2.54 1.66
C ARG A 245 8.85 -2.41 3.14
N LYS A 246 9.32 -1.21 3.52
CA LYS A 246 9.38 -0.76 4.90
C LYS A 246 8.11 0.04 5.18
N VAL A 247 7.30 -0.43 6.13
CA VAL A 247 6.10 0.28 6.61
C VAL A 247 6.51 1.13 7.81
N VAL A 248 6.28 2.43 7.71
CA VAL A 248 6.64 3.42 8.73
C VAL A 248 5.34 4.00 9.28
N TYR A 249 5.11 3.77 10.57
CA TYR A 249 3.94 4.31 11.27
C TYR A 249 4.30 5.66 11.88
N LEU A 250 3.49 6.66 11.60
CA LEU A 250 3.77 8.06 11.89
C LEU A 250 2.71 8.66 12.81
N GLU A 251 3.16 9.37 13.85
CA GLU A 251 2.31 10.23 14.66
C GLU A 251 2.71 11.69 14.46
N TRP A 252 1.70 12.56 14.40
CA TRP A 252 1.89 14.00 14.31
C TRP A 252 2.72 14.54 15.48
N ALA A 253 3.75 15.33 15.18
CA ALA A 253 4.61 15.95 16.19
C ALA A 253 4.52 17.49 16.20
N ALA A 254 4.58 18.13 15.03
CA ALA A 254 4.56 19.59 14.92
C ALA A 254 4.22 20.07 13.50
N ASP A 255 3.67 21.29 13.40
CA ASP A 255 3.51 21.99 12.12
C ASP A 255 4.87 22.27 11.48
N LEU A 256 4.90 22.40 10.15
CA LEU A 256 6.08 22.92 9.46
C LEU A 256 6.31 24.39 9.87
N ARG A 257 7.56 24.73 10.12
CA ARG A 257 7.99 26.10 10.45
C ARG A 257 8.32 26.89 9.20
#